data_AF-A0A168QXW5-F1
#
_entry.id   AF-A0A168QXW5-F1
#
_cell.length_a   1.000
_cell.length_b   1.000
_cell.length_c   1.000
_cell.angle_alpha   90.00
_cell.angle_beta   90.00
_cell.angle_gamma   90.00
#
_symmetry.space_group_name_H-M   'P 1'
#
loop_
_entity.id
_entity.type
_entity.pdbx_description
1 polymer ?
#
loop_
_entity_poly.entity_id
_entity_poly.type
_entity_poly.pdbx_seq_one_letter_code
_entity_poly.pdbx_strand_id
1 'polypeptide(L)'
;MNNRPTNSNERPLPQNALDARHLVVSLCKNGHFTEAEDAFVHLCQMIKFLPCGVSDDGGPLTSTKAKYSLIQIESFQKSISSLVRYAPTIQQALDYACFCLYKVPEPLRDEWLEITQTINLIYLYRKSGGQAGRRKALELIKTGAEYGYALPSVTPGPNYRRTFQEPYIVFINVAEQVLRQFQLGFSADMKSIVDLHSLHTSP
;
A
#
# COMPACT_ATOMS: atom_id res chain seq x y z
N MET A 1 -24.37 -32.59 26.71
CA MET A 1 -23.79 -32.70 25.35
C MET A 1 -24.44 -31.61 24.51
N ASN A 2 -23.74 -30.49 24.30
CA ASN A 2 -24.26 -29.37 23.51
C ASN A 2 -23.76 -29.49 22.08
N ASN A 3 -24.64 -29.89 21.17
CA ASN A 3 -24.43 -29.81 19.73
C ASN A 3 -24.41 -28.34 19.32
N ARG A 4 -23.24 -27.78 19.03
CA ARG A 4 -23.13 -26.55 18.23
C ARG A 4 -23.37 -26.91 16.77
N PRO A 5 -24.23 -26.20 16.04
CA PRO A 5 -24.34 -26.37 14.60
C PRO A 5 -23.07 -25.81 13.94
N THR A 6 -22.34 -26.68 13.24
CA THR A 6 -21.27 -26.33 12.31
C THR A 6 -21.88 -25.66 11.08
N ASN A 7 -22.04 -24.34 11.13
CA ASN A 7 -22.31 -23.55 9.95
C ASN A 7 -20.97 -23.19 9.27
N SER A 8 -20.28 -24.21 8.78
CA SER A 8 -19.10 -24.04 7.95
C SER A 8 -19.57 -23.83 6.51
N ASN A 9 -20.00 -22.60 6.20
CA ASN A 9 -19.89 -22.09 4.83
C ASN A 9 -18.40 -21.94 4.55
N GLU A 10 -17.70 -23.04 4.30
CA GLU A 10 -16.32 -23.04 3.83
C GLU A 10 -16.32 -22.32 2.49
N ARG A 11 -15.89 -21.06 2.51
CA ARG A 11 -15.63 -20.34 1.27
C ARG A 11 -14.54 -21.11 0.55
N PRO A 12 -14.71 -21.40 -0.76
CA PRO A 12 -13.71 -22.15 -1.49
C PRO A 12 -12.36 -21.42 -1.42
N LEU A 13 -11.31 -22.17 -1.09
CA LEU A 13 -9.95 -21.65 -1.13
C LEU A 13 -9.65 -21.15 -2.55
N PRO A 14 -8.95 -20.01 -2.68
CA PRO A 14 -8.61 -19.48 -4.00
C PRO A 14 -7.75 -20.50 -4.76
N GLN A 15 -7.95 -20.60 -6.07
CA GLN A 15 -7.30 -21.63 -6.90
C GLN A 15 -5.99 -21.14 -7.54
N ASN A 16 -5.81 -19.83 -7.60
CA ASN A 16 -4.61 -19.18 -8.15
C ASN A 16 -4.42 -17.79 -7.52
N ALA A 17 -3.29 -17.14 -7.85
CA ALA A 17 -2.93 -15.84 -7.30
C ALA A 17 -3.95 -14.73 -7.60
N LEU A 18 -4.59 -14.77 -8.78
CA LEU A 18 -5.58 -13.77 -9.20
C LEU A 18 -6.88 -13.91 -8.38
N ASP A 19 -7.33 -15.13 -8.13
CA ASP A 19 -8.49 -15.41 -7.29
C ASP A 19 -8.23 -14.99 -5.85
N ALA A 20 -7.03 -15.31 -5.32
CA ALA A 20 -6.63 -14.91 -3.99
C ALA A 20 -6.60 -13.38 -3.86
N ARG A 21 -6.07 -12.66 -4.85
CA ARG A 21 -6.12 -11.19 -4.92
C ARG A 21 -7.54 -10.66 -4.84
N HIS A 22 -8.46 -11.19 -5.66
CA HIS A 22 -9.85 -10.74 -5.66
C HIS A 22 -10.52 -10.97 -4.29
N LEU A 23 -10.24 -12.12 -3.67
CA LEU A 23 -10.73 -12.46 -2.35
C LEU A 23 -10.21 -11.48 -1.29
N VAL A 24 -8.89 -11.25 -1.21
CA VAL A 24 -8.29 -10.29 -0.27
C VAL A 24 -8.90 -8.90 -0.42
N VAL A 25 -8.97 -8.38 -1.65
CA VAL A 25 -9.53 -7.04 -1.93
C VAL A 25 -10.99 -6.94 -1.49
N SER A 26 -11.79 -7.97 -1.78
CA SER A 26 -13.21 -8.02 -1.41
C SER A 26 -13.38 -8.05 0.11
N LEU A 27 -12.64 -8.91 0.81
CA LEU A 27 -12.69 -9.07 2.26
C LEU A 27 -12.30 -7.77 2.98
N CYS A 28 -11.18 -7.16 2.59
CA CYS A 28 -10.72 -5.86 3.10
C CYS A 28 -11.80 -4.78 2.97
N LYS A 29 -12.43 -4.66 1.79
CA LYS A 29 -13.48 -3.66 1.53
C LYS A 29 -14.73 -3.86 2.38
N ASN A 30 -15.01 -5.10 2.76
CA ASN A 30 -16.17 -5.47 3.56
C ASN A 30 -15.88 -5.55 5.07
N GLY A 31 -14.67 -5.17 5.51
CA GLY A 31 -14.29 -5.16 6.93
C GLY A 31 -13.96 -6.54 7.51
N HIS A 32 -13.86 -7.58 6.67
CA HIS A 32 -13.46 -8.94 7.06
C HIS A 32 -11.94 -9.07 7.03
N PHE A 33 -11.27 -8.36 7.93
CA PHE A 33 -9.81 -8.18 7.84
C PHE A 33 -9.03 -9.46 8.13
N THR A 34 -9.40 -10.20 9.19
CA THR A 34 -8.72 -11.46 9.55
C THR A 34 -8.80 -12.48 8.42
N GLU A 35 -9.97 -12.64 7.79
CA GLU A 35 -10.11 -13.52 6.63
C GLU A 35 -9.29 -13.02 5.42
N ALA A 36 -9.09 -11.71 5.29
CA ALA A 36 -8.25 -11.13 4.25
C ALA A 36 -6.76 -11.43 4.51
N GLU A 37 -6.31 -11.41 5.76
CA GLU A 37 -4.96 -11.80 6.17
C GLU A 37 -4.72 -13.28 5.84
N ASP A 38 -5.66 -14.16 6.18
CA ASP A 38 -5.58 -15.60 5.86
C ASP A 38 -5.48 -15.84 4.35
N ALA A 39 -6.32 -15.15 3.56
CA ALA A 39 -6.29 -15.23 2.10
C ALA A 39 -4.96 -14.68 1.53
N PHE A 40 -4.36 -13.67 2.16
CA PHE A 40 -3.06 -13.13 1.77
C PHE A 40 -1.90 -14.05 2.11
N VAL A 41 -1.93 -14.72 3.27
CA VAL A 41 -0.97 -15.77 3.62
C VAL A 41 -1.02 -16.89 2.59
N HIS A 42 -2.21 -17.31 2.19
CA HIS A 42 -2.37 -18.33 1.16
C HIS A 42 -1.84 -17.88 -0.21
N LEU A 43 -2.08 -16.61 -0.60
CA LEU A 43 -1.45 -16.02 -1.79
C LEU A 43 0.08 -16.07 -1.72
N CYS A 44 0.67 -15.72 -0.57
CA CYS A 44 2.12 -15.77 -0.37
C CYS A 44 2.65 -17.20 -0.54
N GLN A 45 1.97 -18.20 0.02
CA GLN A 45 2.31 -19.62 -0.17
C GLN A 45 2.26 -20.03 -1.66
N MET A 46 1.22 -19.62 -2.40
CA MET A 46 1.09 -19.92 -3.83
C MET A 46 2.27 -19.37 -4.67
N ILE A 47 2.77 -18.19 -4.31
CA ILE A 47 3.90 -17.56 -5.00
C ILE A 47 5.26 -17.93 -4.38
N LYS A 48 5.27 -18.81 -3.37
CA LYS A 48 6.45 -19.25 -2.62
C LYS A 48 7.21 -18.09 -1.95
N PHE A 49 6.47 -17.17 -1.34
CA PHE A 49 6.97 -16.04 -0.58
C PHE A 49 6.56 -16.14 0.90
N LEU A 50 7.43 -15.68 1.81
CA LEU A 50 7.17 -15.69 3.25
C LEU A 50 6.37 -14.44 3.66
N PRO A 51 5.16 -14.58 4.25
CA PRO A 51 4.36 -13.43 4.65
C PRO A 51 4.87 -12.76 5.94
N CYS A 52 4.33 -11.57 6.24
CA CYS A 52 4.65 -10.82 7.45
C CYS A 52 4.30 -11.62 8.72
N GLY A 53 5.21 -11.63 9.71
CA GLY A 53 4.96 -12.23 11.04
C GLY A 53 5.23 -13.73 11.18
N VAL A 54 5.69 -14.40 10.13
CA VAL A 54 6.10 -15.82 10.20
C VAL A 54 7.61 -15.89 10.43
N SER A 55 8.03 -16.53 11.53
CA SER A 55 9.44 -16.76 11.86
C SER A 55 10.12 -17.65 10.82
N ASP A 56 11.31 -17.24 10.38
CA ASP A 56 12.17 -17.99 9.47
C ASP A 56 12.95 -19.04 10.27
N ASP A 57 12.30 -20.16 10.60
CA ASP A 57 12.95 -21.28 11.27
C ASP A 57 13.84 -22.06 10.28
N GLY A 58 14.98 -21.44 9.91
CA GLY A 58 16.20 -22.16 9.53
C GLY A 58 16.29 -22.77 8.14
N GLY A 59 15.48 -22.35 7.17
CA GLY A 59 15.69 -22.74 5.76
C GLY A 59 16.62 -21.75 5.05
N PRO A 60 17.62 -22.18 4.26
CA PRO A 60 18.37 -21.24 3.45
C PRO A 60 17.40 -20.60 2.46
N LEU A 61 17.14 -19.30 2.61
CA LEU A 61 16.62 -18.44 1.54
C LEU A 61 17.66 -18.43 0.44
N THR A 62 17.70 -19.49 -0.37
CA THR A 62 18.54 -19.55 -1.55
C THR A 62 18.08 -18.41 -2.45
N SER A 63 18.98 -17.46 -2.64
CA SER A 63 18.90 -16.29 -3.51
C SER A 63 18.79 -16.64 -5.00
N THR A 64 18.14 -17.75 -5.35
CA THR A 64 17.62 -17.96 -6.68
C THR A 64 16.50 -16.95 -6.85
N LYS A 65 16.76 -15.87 -7.61
CA LYS A 65 15.76 -14.89 -8.06
C LYS A 65 14.49 -15.65 -8.49
N ALA A 66 13.50 -15.74 -7.61
CA ALA A 66 12.24 -16.37 -7.93
C ALA A 66 11.66 -15.60 -9.12
N LYS A 67 11.48 -16.29 -10.25
CA LYS A 67 10.85 -15.69 -11.42
C LYS A 67 9.35 -15.62 -11.16
N TYR A 68 8.90 -14.50 -10.60
CA TYR A 68 7.48 -14.21 -10.45
C TYR A 68 6.90 -13.83 -11.82
N SER A 69 5.72 -14.35 -12.15
CA SER A 69 4.95 -13.86 -13.28
C SER A 69 4.35 -12.49 -12.96
N LEU A 70 4.02 -11.71 -14.00
CA LEU A 70 3.34 -10.42 -13.82
C LEU A 70 2.07 -10.55 -12.98
N ILE A 71 1.27 -11.59 -13.22
CA ILE A 71 0.03 -11.84 -12.48
C ILE A 71 0.33 -12.05 -10.98
N GLN A 72 1.41 -12.75 -10.64
CA GLN A 72 1.81 -12.97 -9.25
C GLN A 72 2.26 -11.66 -8.59
N ILE A 73 3.06 -10.86 -9.29
CA ILE A 73 3.52 -9.54 -8.83
C ILE A 73 2.32 -8.63 -8.56
N GLU A 74 1.45 -8.43 -9.56
CA GLU A 74 0.25 -7.59 -9.41
C GLU A 74 -0.70 -8.10 -8.33
N SER A 75 -0.81 -9.43 -8.19
CA SER A 75 -1.65 -10.05 -7.17
C SER A 75 -1.13 -9.78 -5.77
N PHE A 76 0.17 -9.93 -5.55
CA PHE A 76 0.82 -9.57 -4.30
C PHE A 76 0.65 -8.08 -4.00
N GLN A 77 1.08 -7.22 -4.92
CA GLN A 77 1.08 -5.76 -4.78
C GLN A 77 -0.30 -5.20 -4.46
N LYS A 78 -1.34 -5.68 -5.15
CA LYS A 78 -2.72 -5.22 -4.91
C LYS A 78 -3.26 -5.71 -3.58
N SER A 79 -2.90 -6.92 -3.17
CA SER A 79 -3.35 -7.52 -1.92
C SER A 79 -2.72 -6.82 -0.72
N ILE A 80 -1.38 -6.64 -0.71
CA ILE A 80 -0.69 -5.94 0.38
C ILE A 80 -1.13 -4.47 0.49
N SER A 81 -1.33 -3.79 -0.64
CA SER A 81 -1.87 -2.42 -0.65
C SER A 81 -3.29 -2.35 -0.07
N SER A 82 -4.09 -3.40 -0.25
CA SER A 82 -5.43 -3.47 0.34
C SER A 82 -5.37 -3.72 1.84
N LEU A 83 -4.47 -4.58 2.31
CA LEU A 83 -4.24 -4.79 3.74
C LEU A 83 -3.81 -3.49 4.43
N VAL A 84 -2.85 -2.75 3.86
CA VAL A 84 -2.47 -1.43 4.39
C VAL A 84 -3.68 -0.50 4.40
N ARG A 85 -4.37 -0.32 3.26
CA ARG A 85 -5.46 0.64 3.12
C ARG A 85 -6.65 0.41 4.05
N TYR A 86 -6.99 -0.84 4.31
CA TYR A 86 -8.18 -1.22 5.07
C TYR A 86 -7.86 -1.80 6.45
N ALA A 87 -6.61 -1.65 6.93
CA ALA A 87 -6.22 -2.11 8.25
C ALA A 87 -7.16 -1.55 9.34
N PRO A 88 -7.56 -2.37 10.33
CA PRO A 88 -8.42 -1.93 11.43
C PRO A 88 -7.78 -0.83 12.28
N THR A 89 -6.45 -0.84 12.37
CA THR A 89 -5.67 0.13 13.15
C THR A 89 -4.53 0.72 12.32
N ILE A 90 -4.08 1.93 12.70
CA ILE A 90 -2.91 2.55 12.07
C ILE A 90 -1.66 1.69 12.29
N GLN A 91 -1.50 1.09 13.47
CA GLN A 91 -0.34 0.25 13.77
C GLN A 91 -0.25 -0.94 12.80
N GLN A 92 -1.36 -1.65 12.57
CA GLN A 92 -1.38 -2.76 11.60
C GLN A 92 -1.06 -2.28 10.18
N ALA A 93 -1.57 -1.11 9.77
CA ALA A 93 -1.22 -0.55 8.47
C ALA A 93 0.29 -0.25 8.36
N LEU A 94 0.89 0.28 9.43
CA LEU A 94 2.33 0.54 9.48
C LEU A 94 3.13 -0.75 9.45
N ASP A 95 2.72 -1.79 10.17
CA ASP A 95 3.40 -3.08 10.18
C ASP A 95 3.46 -3.68 8.77
N TYR A 96 2.34 -3.66 8.03
CA TYR A 96 2.29 -4.09 6.63
C TYR A 96 3.08 -3.19 5.68
N ALA A 97 3.04 -1.87 5.87
CA ALA A 97 3.82 -0.94 5.05
C ALA A 97 5.32 -1.13 5.28
N CYS A 98 5.77 -1.27 6.53
CA CYS A 98 7.16 -1.54 6.86
C CYS A 98 7.62 -2.92 6.36
N PHE A 99 6.79 -3.96 6.48
CA PHE A 99 7.05 -5.24 5.85
C PHE A 99 7.27 -5.09 4.34
N CYS A 100 6.38 -4.35 3.67
CA CYS A 100 6.47 -4.06 2.25
C CYS A 100 7.79 -3.36 1.89
N LEU A 101 8.22 -2.36 2.67
CA LEU A 101 9.41 -1.55 2.35
C LEU A 101 10.74 -2.25 2.68
N TYR A 102 10.78 -3.07 3.73
CA TYR A 102 12.04 -3.62 4.26
C TYR A 102 12.24 -5.11 4.05
N LYS A 103 11.18 -5.88 3.76
CA LYS A 103 11.24 -7.35 3.68
C LYS A 103 10.82 -7.90 2.31
N VAL A 104 10.08 -7.14 1.51
CA VAL A 104 9.67 -7.58 0.18
C VAL A 104 10.76 -7.25 -0.85
N PRO A 105 11.33 -8.26 -1.53
CA PRO A 105 12.34 -8.04 -2.56
C PRO A 105 11.72 -7.62 -3.90
N GLU A 106 12.54 -7.06 -4.79
CA GLU A 106 12.18 -6.96 -6.21
C GLU A 106 11.99 -8.36 -6.83
N PRO A 107 11.09 -8.53 -7.81
CA PRO A 107 10.18 -7.55 -8.42
C PRO A 107 8.83 -7.41 -7.71
N LEU A 108 8.61 -8.06 -6.55
CA LEU A 108 7.34 -7.91 -5.81
C LEU A 108 7.18 -6.50 -5.25
N ARG A 109 8.30 -5.90 -4.81
CA ARG A 109 8.42 -4.47 -4.50
C ARG A 109 8.98 -3.73 -5.70
N ASP A 110 8.40 -2.58 -6.00
CA ASP A 110 8.89 -1.59 -6.96
C ASP A 110 8.52 -0.18 -6.46
N GLU A 111 9.05 0.85 -7.13
CA GLU A 111 8.77 2.26 -6.82
C GLU A 111 7.25 2.56 -6.76
N TRP A 112 6.47 1.94 -7.64
CA TRP A 112 5.02 2.15 -7.70
C TRP A 112 4.32 1.67 -6.44
N LEU A 113 4.71 0.51 -5.94
CA LEU A 113 4.21 -0.03 -4.69
C LEU A 113 4.60 0.86 -3.51
N GLU A 114 5.82 1.40 -3.48
CA GLU A 114 6.31 2.29 -2.42
C GLU A 114 5.51 3.59 -2.36
N ILE A 115 5.28 4.23 -3.52
CA ILE A 115 4.42 5.41 -3.64
C ILE A 115 3.00 5.06 -3.18
N THR A 116 2.49 3.90 -3.59
CA THR A 116 1.14 3.43 -3.21
C THR A 116 1.00 3.23 -1.71
N GLN A 117 2.00 2.65 -1.03
CA GLN A 117 1.96 2.51 0.43
C GLN A 117 1.98 3.87 1.12
N THR A 118 2.80 4.81 0.63
CA THR A 118 2.85 6.17 1.16
C THR A 118 1.49 6.87 1.02
N ILE A 119 0.86 6.77 -0.15
CA ILE A 119 -0.50 7.29 -0.39
C ILE A 119 -1.49 6.68 0.60
N ASN A 120 -1.46 5.35 0.78
CA ASN A 120 -2.38 4.67 1.70
C ASN A 120 -2.21 5.16 3.15
N LEU A 121 -0.98 5.33 3.62
CA LEU A 121 -0.70 5.87 4.94
C LEU A 121 -1.19 7.32 5.09
N ILE A 122 -1.00 8.18 4.09
CA ILE A 122 -1.53 9.56 4.10
C ILE A 122 -3.06 9.54 4.26
N TYR A 123 -3.74 8.66 3.53
CA TYR A 123 -5.19 8.52 3.65
C TYR A 123 -5.64 8.03 5.04
N LEU A 124 -4.93 7.07 5.63
CA LEU A 124 -5.26 6.55 6.95
C LEU A 124 -5.09 7.62 8.03
N TYR A 125 -3.95 8.31 8.05
CA TYR A 125 -3.68 9.39 8.99
C TYR A 125 -4.62 10.58 8.83
N ARG A 126 -5.07 10.84 7.60
CA ARG A 126 -6.13 11.84 7.37
C ARG A 126 -7.48 11.37 7.89
N LYS A 127 -7.85 10.09 7.67
CA LYS A 127 -9.14 9.52 8.05
C LYS A 127 -9.28 9.37 9.57
N SER A 128 -8.21 9.04 10.28
CA SER A 128 -8.23 8.92 11.75
C SER A 128 -8.58 10.24 12.45
N GLY A 129 -8.43 11.37 11.74
CA GLY A 129 -8.84 12.68 12.22
C GLY A 129 -7.88 13.25 13.27
N GLY A 130 -8.28 14.40 13.83
CA GLY A 130 -7.48 15.12 14.81
C GLY A 130 -6.24 15.82 14.22
N GLN A 131 -5.61 16.66 15.05
CA GLN A 131 -4.46 17.44 14.64
C GLN A 131 -3.20 16.57 14.44
N ALA A 132 -3.02 15.54 15.28
CA ALA A 132 -1.86 14.64 15.22
C ALA A 132 -1.82 13.83 13.91
N GLY A 133 -2.94 13.23 13.51
CA GLY A 133 -3.05 12.50 12.25
C GLY A 133 -2.77 13.39 11.04
N ARG A 134 -3.34 14.60 11.02
CA ARG A 134 -3.07 15.58 9.95
C ARG A 134 -1.59 15.98 9.85
N ARG A 135 -0.91 16.19 10.98
CA ARG A 135 0.54 16.48 10.99
C ARG A 135 1.35 15.31 10.45
N LYS A 136 1.02 14.07 10.81
CA LYS A 136 1.66 12.87 10.28
C LYS A 136 1.44 12.70 8.78
N ALA A 137 0.22 12.96 8.30
CA ALA A 137 -0.06 12.99 6.86
C ALA A 137 0.78 14.06 6.15
N LEU A 138 0.94 15.25 6.73
CA LEU A 138 1.79 16.31 6.19
C LEU A 138 3.27 15.93 6.15
N GLU A 139 3.80 15.29 7.20
CA GLU A 139 5.18 14.78 7.23
C GLU A 139 5.42 13.80 6.07
N LEU A 140 4.53 12.84 5.87
CA LEU A 140 4.61 11.88 4.75
C LEU A 140 4.57 12.57 3.38
N ILE A 141 3.76 13.63 3.22
CA ILE A 141 3.69 14.39 1.97
C ILE A 141 5.01 15.12 1.69
N LYS A 142 5.60 15.76 2.71
CA LYS A 142 6.89 16.45 2.56
C LYS A 142 7.99 15.47 2.15
N THR A 143 8.08 14.34 2.85
CA THR A 143 9.02 13.26 2.50
C THR A 143 8.78 12.74 1.09
N GLY A 144 7.53 12.49 0.70
CA GLY A 144 7.20 12.05 -0.66
C GLY A 144 7.59 13.07 -1.74
N ALA A 145 7.42 14.37 -1.49
CA ALA A 145 7.85 15.42 -2.40
C ALA A 145 9.38 15.45 -2.56
N GLU A 146 10.13 15.31 -1.47
CA GLU A 146 11.60 15.21 -1.49
C GLU A 146 12.11 13.99 -2.28
N TYR A 147 11.39 12.87 -2.20
CA TYR A 147 11.65 11.67 -3.01
C TYR A 147 11.13 11.76 -4.45
N GLY A 148 10.49 12.87 -4.85
CA GLY A 148 10.00 13.06 -6.21
C GLY A 148 8.68 12.36 -6.53
N TYR A 149 7.88 11.95 -5.54
CA TYR A 149 6.60 11.26 -5.77
C TYR A 149 5.53 12.13 -6.45
N ALA A 150 5.75 13.45 -6.51
CA ALA A 150 4.92 14.38 -7.28
C ALA A 150 5.38 14.55 -8.74
N LEU A 151 6.37 13.78 -9.19
CA LEU A 151 6.89 13.79 -10.55
C LEU A 151 6.59 12.45 -11.25
N PRO A 152 6.42 12.44 -12.59
CA PRO A 152 6.37 11.21 -13.34
C PRO A 152 7.64 10.38 -13.11
N SER A 153 7.50 9.07 -12.88
CA SER A 153 8.66 8.19 -12.76
C SER A 153 9.43 8.16 -14.08
N VAL A 154 10.76 8.21 -13.98
CA VAL A 154 11.67 8.03 -15.12
C VAL A 154 11.77 6.58 -15.56
N THR A 155 11.28 5.64 -14.73
CA THR A 155 11.30 4.21 -15.00
C THR A 155 9.87 3.77 -15.36
N PRO A 156 9.56 3.47 -16.63
CA PRO A 156 8.25 2.95 -16.98
C PRO A 156 8.04 1.60 -16.27
N GLY A 157 7.02 1.53 -15.42
CA GLY A 157 6.65 0.31 -14.70
C GLY A 157 6.35 -0.84 -15.68
N PRO A 158 6.56 -2.10 -15.27
CA PRO A 158 6.30 -3.25 -16.13
C PRO A 158 4.80 -3.34 -16.44
N ASN A 159 4.43 -2.95 -17.66
CA ASN A 159 3.10 -3.04 -18.26
C ASN A 159 2.13 -1.88 -17.96
N TYR A 160 2.34 -0.82 -18.73
CA TYR A 160 1.41 0.27 -19.00
C TYR A 160 0.07 -0.24 -19.58
N ARG A 161 -0.87 -0.65 -18.71
CA ARG A 161 -2.30 -0.71 -19.07
C ARG A 161 -2.92 0.65 -18.74
N ARG A 162 -3.31 1.39 -19.78
CA ARG A 162 -3.93 2.75 -19.82
C ARG A 162 -5.17 2.98 -18.92
N THR A 163 -5.55 2.03 -18.07
CA THR A 163 -6.79 2.05 -17.29
C THR A 163 -6.63 2.57 -15.86
N PHE A 164 -5.41 2.78 -15.36
CA PHE A 164 -5.17 3.27 -14.00
C PHE A 164 -4.42 4.61 -14.02
N GLN A 165 -4.81 5.53 -13.13
CA GLN A 165 -4.10 6.78 -12.92
C GLN A 165 -2.69 6.50 -12.41
N GLU A 166 -1.71 7.26 -12.92
CA GLU A 166 -0.33 7.14 -12.47
C GLU A 166 -0.19 7.51 -10.98
N PRO A 167 0.61 6.78 -10.19
CA PRO A 167 0.72 6.99 -8.75
C PRO A 167 1.06 8.43 -8.36
N TYR A 168 1.87 9.14 -9.15
CA TYR A 168 2.21 10.53 -8.88
C TYR A 168 1.00 11.47 -8.95
N ILE A 169 0.07 11.23 -9.90
CA ILE A 169 -1.19 11.99 -10.02
C ILE A 169 -2.05 11.75 -8.77
N VAL A 170 -2.14 10.50 -8.34
CA VAL A 170 -2.87 10.13 -7.13
C VAL A 170 -2.22 10.76 -5.90
N PHE A 171 -0.89 10.76 -5.82
CA PHE A 171 -0.13 11.40 -4.73
C PHE A 171 -0.45 12.90 -4.64
N ILE A 172 -0.36 13.63 -5.75
CA ILE A 172 -0.69 15.08 -5.80
C ILE A 172 -2.13 15.31 -5.32
N ASN A 173 -3.09 14.58 -5.87
CA ASN A 173 -4.51 14.74 -5.54
C ASN A 173 -4.80 14.51 -4.05
N VAL A 174 -4.09 13.57 -3.43
CA VAL A 174 -4.23 13.26 -2.00
C VAL A 174 -3.52 14.29 -1.14
N ALA A 175 -2.32 14.69 -1.55
CA ALA A 175 -1.50 15.67 -0.87
C ALA A 175 -2.20 17.03 -0.81
N GLU A 176 -2.73 17.53 -1.92
CA GLU A 176 -3.41 18.83 -1.98
C GLU A 176 -4.55 18.97 -0.96
N GLN A 177 -5.31 17.89 -0.74
CA GLN A 177 -6.41 17.89 0.23
C GLN A 177 -5.94 18.07 1.68
N VAL A 178 -4.70 17.66 1.98
CA VAL A 178 -4.06 17.88 3.28
C VAL A 178 -3.39 19.25 3.31
N LEU A 179 -2.59 19.57 2.28
CA LEU A 179 -1.83 20.82 2.17
C LEU A 179 -2.71 22.07 2.31
N ARG A 180 -3.89 22.09 1.66
CA ARG A 180 -4.86 23.21 1.77
C ARG A 180 -5.31 23.49 3.21
N GLN A 181 -5.35 22.46 4.07
CA GLN A 181 -5.70 22.65 5.49
C GLN A 181 -4.61 23.37 6.29
N PHE A 182 -3.39 23.39 5.75
CA PHE A 182 -2.22 24.06 6.34
C PHE A 182 -1.81 25.31 5.56
N GLN A 183 -2.61 25.75 4.56
CA GLN A 183 -2.26 26.87 3.66
C GLN A 183 -0.94 26.63 2.89
N LEU A 184 -0.64 25.36 2.60
CA LEU A 184 0.54 24.94 1.86
C LEU A 184 0.18 24.53 0.43
N GLY A 185 1.18 24.52 -0.44
CA GLY A 185 1.10 23.98 -1.80
C GLY A 185 2.43 23.40 -2.25
N PHE A 186 2.42 22.72 -3.40
CA PHE A 186 3.66 22.32 -4.06
C PHE A 186 4.36 23.55 -4.66
N SER A 187 5.69 23.54 -4.66
CA SER A 187 6.48 24.47 -5.46
C SER A 187 6.24 24.27 -6.96
N ALA A 188 6.62 25.25 -7.78
CA ALA A 188 6.44 25.18 -9.24
C ALA A 188 7.15 23.97 -9.89
N ASP A 189 8.26 23.52 -9.31
CA ASP A 189 9.02 22.34 -9.76
C ASP A 189 8.55 21.02 -9.10
N MET A 190 7.51 21.07 -8.26
CA MET A 190 6.92 19.95 -7.52
C MET A 190 7.86 19.22 -6.54
N LYS A 191 9.07 19.73 -6.29
CA LYS A 191 10.08 19.07 -5.43
C LYS A 191 10.02 19.49 -3.96
N SER A 192 9.22 20.49 -3.63
CA SER A 192 9.11 21.01 -2.27
C SER A 192 7.70 21.48 -1.95
N ILE A 193 7.44 21.72 -0.68
CA ILE A 193 6.17 22.26 -0.17
C ILE A 193 6.43 23.67 0.34
N VAL A 194 5.63 24.63 -0.12
CA VAL A 194 5.77 26.06 0.21
C VAL A 194 4.49 26.62 0.84
N ASP A 195 4.64 27.73 1.57
CA ASP A 195 3.52 28.50 2.11
C ASP A 195 2.87 29.32 0.98
N LEU A 196 1.55 29.17 0.79
CA LEU A 196 0.83 29.87 -0.27
C LEU A 196 0.75 31.38 -0.05
N HIS A 197 0.83 31.86 1.20
CA HIS A 197 0.84 33.29 1.49
C HIS A 197 2.17 33.95 1.12
N SER A 198 3.27 33.20 1.13
CA SER A 198 4.60 33.70 0.76
C SER A 198 4.78 33.95 -0.74
N LEU A 199 3.90 33.38 -1.58
CA LEU A 199 3.93 33.55 -3.04
C LEU A 199 3.30 34.86 -3.54
N HIS A 200 2.54 35.55 -2.68
CA HIS A 200 1.88 36.83 -3.02
C HIS A 200 2.69 38.08 -2.62
N THR A 201 3.88 37.91 -2.05
CA THR A 201 4.72 39.01 -1.54
C THR A 201 6.01 39.24 -2.33
N SER A 202 6.20 38.61 -3.49
CA SER A 202 7.31 38.94 -4.39
C SER A 202 6.94 40.15 -5.26
N PRO A 203 7.67 41.28 -5.17
CA PRO A 203 7.41 42.49 -5.95
C PRO A 203 7.68 42.32 -7.45
#